data_AF-A0A527HJA6-F1
#
_entry.id   AF-A0A527HJA6-F1
#
_cell.length_a   1.000
_cell.length_b   1.000
_cell.length_c   1.000
_cell.angle_alpha   90.00
_cell.angle_beta   90.00
_cell.angle_gamma   90.00
#
_symmetry.space_group_name_H-M   'P 1'
#
loop_
_entity.id
_entity.type
_entity.pdbx_description
1 polymer ?
#
loop_
_entity_poly.entity_id
_entity_poly.type
_entity_poly.pdbx_seq_one_letter_code
_entity_poly.pdbx_strand_id
1 'polypeptide(L)'
;MSRIDTFVAPRPNPALIRAMTSVNRIVMLRGIPGFRDILPFNRLAGLRGVSNVRHIDFPPADLERLKASCGAGKATFITPNHPEFFTDWMIDKEIVSQVSPLTASWATNGVVNGLGRLMQKFWLANNLIAQIPGNSGAAKEHSVAWALKGHGVLLHPEGGVGWHANVVAPLLPGAVEMGLEALKRGRATDPDFKVWIAPVVWKLAFTGNVEAALAKECAYVEKSLKIERRATDTLPQRIHNVYSALLARDEAASGMPSDEGATYAERQQALVAEVGRRLGESIS
;
A
#
# COMPACT_ATOMS: atom_id res chain seq x y z
N MET A 1 10.21 -18.08 22.33
CA MET A 1 9.64 -18.14 20.96
C MET A 1 8.90 -16.84 20.70
N SER A 2 9.32 -16.12 19.66
CA SER A 2 8.92 -14.74 19.39
C SER A 2 7.44 -14.63 19.02
N ARG A 3 6.70 -13.70 19.64
CA ARG A 3 5.30 -13.40 19.25
C ARG A 3 5.18 -12.86 17.81
N ILE A 4 6.29 -12.58 17.15
CA ILE A 4 6.33 -12.08 15.77
C ILE A 4 5.80 -13.12 14.78
N ASP A 5 5.97 -14.41 15.08
CA ASP A 5 5.69 -15.51 14.15
C ASP A 5 4.38 -16.25 14.46
N THR A 6 3.60 -15.77 15.44
CA THR A 6 2.32 -16.37 15.82
C THR A 6 1.19 -15.40 15.49
N PHE A 7 0.18 -15.92 14.78
CA PHE A 7 -1.02 -15.15 14.50
C PHE A 7 -1.79 -14.82 15.80
N VAL A 8 -2.20 -13.56 15.94
CA VAL A 8 -3.10 -13.10 17.00
C VAL A 8 -4.31 -12.46 16.33
N ALA A 9 -5.50 -13.00 16.59
CA ALA A 9 -6.72 -12.49 15.99
C ALA A 9 -7.01 -11.05 16.45
N PRO A 10 -7.33 -10.13 15.53
CA PRO A 10 -7.79 -8.79 15.86
C PRO A 10 -8.99 -8.78 16.81
N ARG A 11 -9.04 -7.78 17.69
CA ARG A 11 -10.17 -7.49 18.58
C ARG A 11 -10.54 -6.02 18.42
N PRO A 12 -11.28 -5.67 17.36
CA PRO A 12 -11.48 -4.28 16.97
C PRO A 12 -12.22 -3.49 18.05
N ASN A 13 -11.79 -2.26 18.26
CA ASN A 13 -12.45 -1.29 19.13
C ASN A 13 -13.05 -0.18 18.25
N PRO A 14 -14.39 -0.12 18.06
CA PRO A 14 -15.02 0.88 17.21
C PRO A 14 -14.75 2.33 17.63
N ALA A 15 -14.62 2.60 18.93
CA ALA A 15 -14.31 3.94 19.42
C ALA A 15 -12.88 4.36 19.02
N LEU A 16 -11.92 3.43 19.18
CA LEU A 16 -10.54 3.66 18.73
C LEU A 16 -10.47 3.88 17.22
N ILE A 17 -11.15 3.05 16.43
CA ILE A 17 -11.14 3.14 14.96
C ILE A 17 -11.71 4.48 14.50
N ARG A 18 -12.82 4.94 15.10
CA ARG A 18 -13.39 6.27 14.83
C ARG A 18 -12.43 7.40 15.20
N ALA A 19 -11.82 7.34 16.37
CA ALA A 19 -10.83 8.33 16.80
C ALA A 19 -9.63 8.38 15.84
N MET A 20 -9.10 7.21 15.46
CA MET A 20 -7.98 7.11 14.53
C MET A 20 -8.33 7.57 13.12
N THR A 21 -9.59 7.45 12.68
CA THR A 21 -10.04 8.03 11.42
C THR A 21 -9.89 9.55 11.43
N SER A 22 -10.29 10.22 12.51
CA SER A 22 -10.11 11.67 12.66
C SER A 22 -8.63 12.06 12.74
N VAL A 23 -7.82 11.31 13.49
CA VAL A 23 -6.36 11.52 13.57
C VAL A 23 -5.73 11.36 12.19
N ASN A 24 -6.10 10.32 11.44
CA ASN A 24 -5.60 10.08 10.09
C ASN A 24 -5.95 11.27 9.18
N ARG A 25 -7.21 11.69 9.16
CA ARG A 25 -7.68 12.78 8.29
C ARG A 25 -6.98 14.11 8.60
N ILE A 26 -6.80 14.45 9.87
CA ILE A 26 -6.26 15.75 10.31
C ILE A 26 -4.73 15.73 10.37
N VAL A 27 -4.15 14.78 11.11
CA VAL A 27 -2.71 14.77 11.40
C VAL A 27 -1.92 14.12 10.27
N MET A 28 -2.41 13.02 9.71
CA MET A 28 -1.64 12.26 8.71
C MET A 28 -1.85 12.79 7.29
N LEU A 29 -3.10 13.06 6.90
CA LEU A 29 -3.47 13.42 5.53
C LEU A 29 -3.52 14.94 5.31
N ARG A 30 -4.61 15.60 5.74
CA ARG A 30 -4.99 16.94 5.27
C ARG A 30 -4.35 18.09 6.02
N GLY A 31 -3.91 17.90 7.26
CA GLY A 31 -3.56 19.00 8.15
C GLY A 31 -4.79 19.68 8.76
N ILE A 32 -4.55 20.59 9.70
CA ILE A 32 -5.59 21.38 10.35
C ILE A 32 -6.06 22.50 9.40
N PRO A 33 -7.35 22.54 9.01
CA PRO A 33 -7.88 23.61 8.16
C PRO A 33 -7.59 25.00 8.74
N GLY A 34 -7.27 25.97 7.88
CA GLY A 34 -6.96 27.34 8.29
C GLY A 34 -5.53 27.52 8.83
N PHE A 35 -4.98 26.58 9.59
CA PHE A 35 -3.61 26.70 10.12
C PHE A 35 -2.54 26.17 9.16
N ARG A 36 -2.88 25.15 8.37
CA ARG A 36 -1.93 24.46 7.48
C ARG A 36 -1.29 25.32 6.39
N ASP A 37 -1.93 26.43 6.01
CA ASP A 37 -1.47 27.29 4.91
C ASP A 37 -0.90 28.63 5.42
N ILE A 38 -0.88 28.86 6.75
CA ILE A 38 -0.39 30.10 7.38
C ILE A 38 1.05 29.89 7.89
N LEU A 39 1.94 30.85 7.62
CA LEU A 39 3.27 30.87 8.23
C LEU A 39 3.19 31.30 9.72
N PRO A 40 4.00 30.70 10.62
CA PRO A 40 4.97 29.63 10.40
C PRO A 40 4.37 28.20 10.49
N PHE A 41 3.07 28.09 10.77
CA PHE A 41 2.37 26.83 11.09
C PHE A 41 2.40 25.80 9.95
N ASN A 42 2.46 26.25 8.70
CA ASN A 42 2.62 25.40 7.52
C ASN A 42 3.96 24.63 7.46
N ARG A 43 4.90 24.88 8.38
CA ARG A 43 6.15 24.13 8.53
C ARG A 43 6.08 23.01 9.55
N LEU A 44 5.00 22.92 10.33
CA LEU A 44 4.84 21.91 11.38
C LEU A 44 4.07 20.70 10.82
N ALA A 45 4.70 19.52 10.83
CA ALA A 45 4.18 18.30 10.20
C ALA A 45 2.76 17.91 10.67
N GLY A 46 2.43 18.11 11.95
CA GLY A 46 1.08 17.85 12.47
C GLY A 46 0.02 18.90 12.09
N LEU A 47 0.44 20.12 11.74
CA LEU A 47 -0.48 21.20 11.33
C LEU A 47 -0.71 21.18 9.81
N ARG A 48 0.33 20.89 9.02
CA ARG A 48 0.24 20.75 7.56
C ARG A 48 -0.28 19.38 7.10
N GLY A 49 -0.26 18.40 8.00
CA GLY A 49 -0.46 16.99 7.66
C GLY A 49 0.89 16.35 7.31
N VAL A 50 1.17 15.16 7.83
CA VAL A 50 2.46 14.48 7.63
C VAL A 50 2.70 14.19 6.14
N SER A 51 1.67 13.74 5.42
CA SER A 51 1.72 13.44 3.99
C SER A 51 1.36 14.64 3.09
N ASN A 52 0.81 15.71 3.67
CA ASN A 52 0.36 16.91 2.95
C ASN A 52 -0.62 16.60 1.78
N VAL A 53 -1.44 15.55 1.92
CA VAL A 53 -2.52 15.20 0.97
C VAL A 53 -3.65 16.20 1.11
N ARG A 54 -3.81 17.09 0.11
CA ARG A 54 -4.78 18.20 0.19
C ARG A 54 -6.23 17.76 0.00
N HIS A 55 -6.45 16.84 -0.92
CA HIS A 55 -7.76 16.36 -1.33
C HIS A 55 -7.63 14.91 -1.76
N ILE A 56 -8.65 14.11 -1.46
CA ILE A 56 -8.80 12.78 -2.04
C ILE A 56 -10.01 12.89 -2.95
N ASP A 57 -9.76 12.83 -4.25
CA ASP A 57 -10.81 12.78 -5.24
C ASP A 57 -11.35 11.35 -5.31
N PHE A 58 -12.47 11.14 -4.62
CA PHE A 58 -13.19 9.88 -4.62
C PHE A 58 -14.56 10.13 -5.25
N PRO A 59 -14.73 9.84 -6.56
CA PRO A 59 -15.96 10.13 -7.27
C PRO A 59 -17.18 9.53 -6.55
N PRO A 60 -18.28 10.28 -6.36
CA PRO A 60 -19.45 9.79 -5.62
C PRO A 60 -20.01 8.47 -6.17
N ALA A 61 -19.96 8.27 -7.49
CA ALA A 61 -20.42 7.03 -8.11
C ALA A 61 -19.56 5.81 -7.73
N ASP A 62 -18.24 6.00 -7.58
CA ASP A 62 -17.33 4.93 -7.18
C ASP A 62 -17.43 4.66 -5.68
N LEU A 63 -17.60 5.71 -4.87
CA LEU A 63 -17.87 5.59 -3.44
C LEU A 63 -19.15 4.78 -3.19
N GLU A 64 -20.25 5.13 -3.86
CA GLU A 64 -21.51 4.41 -3.70
C GLU A 64 -21.43 2.98 -4.25
N ARG A 65 -20.69 2.74 -5.33
CA ARG A 65 -20.43 1.38 -5.83
C ARG A 65 -19.68 0.52 -4.81
N LEU A 66 -18.64 1.05 -4.18
CA LEU A 66 -17.88 0.34 -3.15
C LEU A 66 -18.69 0.17 -1.86
N LYS A 67 -19.50 1.15 -1.49
CA LYS A 67 -20.42 1.04 -0.35
C LYS A 67 -21.48 -0.03 -0.58
N ALA A 68 -21.99 -0.12 -1.81
CA ALA A 68 -23.00 -1.11 -2.21
C ALA A 68 -22.47 -2.56 -2.22
N SER A 69 -21.15 -2.78 -2.31
CA SER A 69 -20.59 -4.14 -2.17
C SER A 69 -20.52 -4.60 -0.71
N CYS A 70 -20.48 -3.68 0.25
CA CYS A 70 -20.38 -3.97 1.68
C CYS A 70 -21.76 -4.18 2.36
N GLY A 71 -21.75 -4.71 3.59
CA GLY A 71 -22.93 -4.86 4.45
C GLY A 71 -23.47 -6.29 4.54
N ALA A 72 -24.60 -6.43 5.24
CA ALA A 72 -25.24 -7.73 5.49
C ALA A 72 -25.57 -8.49 4.19
N GLY A 73 -25.47 -9.82 4.23
CA GLY A 73 -25.67 -10.70 3.06
C GLY A 73 -24.54 -10.66 2.04
N LYS A 74 -23.43 -9.98 2.35
CA LYS A 74 -22.28 -9.84 1.45
C LYS A 74 -20.97 -10.06 2.21
N ALA A 75 -20.00 -10.68 1.56
CA ALA A 75 -18.59 -10.61 1.96
C ALA A 75 -17.81 -9.79 0.92
N THR A 76 -16.99 -8.85 1.37
CA THR A 76 -16.23 -7.96 0.48
C THR A 76 -14.75 -7.98 0.80
N PHE A 77 -13.95 -8.26 -0.22
CA PHE A 77 -12.49 -8.17 -0.20
C PHE A 77 -12.06 -6.96 -1.04
N ILE A 78 -11.59 -5.91 -0.37
CA ILE A 78 -11.16 -4.64 -0.97
C ILE A 78 -9.68 -4.77 -1.29
N THR A 79 -9.32 -4.57 -2.56
CA THR A 79 -7.97 -4.83 -3.05
C THR A 79 -7.36 -3.58 -3.68
N PRO A 80 -6.78 -2.67 -2.87
CA PRO A 80 -6.07 -1.49 -3.35
C PRO A 80 -4.73 -1.84 -4.00
N ASN A 81 -4.24 -1.02 -4.93
CA ASN A 81 -2.85 -1.05 -5.42
C ASN A 81 -1.88 -0.36 -4.44
N HIS A 82 -0.57 -0.58 -4.58
CA HIS A 82 0.47 0.16 -3.82
C HIS A 82 1.25 1.16 -4.69
N PRO A 83 0.73 2.35 -4.96
CA PRO A 83 1.41 3.33 -5.83
C PRO A 83 2.60 4.03 -5.14
N GLU A 84 2.69 4.00 -3.82
CA GLU A 84 3.72 4.68 -3.02
C GLU A 84 3.90 3.99 -1.65
N PHE A 85 5.04 4.19 -0.98
CA PHE A 85 5.44 3.44 0.22
C PHE A 85 4.81 3.90 1.54
N PHE A 86 4.62 5.21 1.75
CA PHE A 86 4.33 5.76 3.07
C PHE A 86 2.85 6.06 3.31
N THR A 87 2.14 6.50 2.27
CA THR A 87 0.79 7.07 2.37
C THR A 87 -0.33 6.08 2.09
N ASP A 88 0.01 4.89 1.61
CA ASP A 88 -0.91 3.84 1.18
C ASP A 88 -1.94 3.46 2.24
N TRP A 89 -1.47 3.03 3.41
CA TRP A 89 -2.32 2.59 4.50
C TRP A 89 -3.17 3.73 5.08
N MET A 90 -2.72 4.99 4.95
CA MET A 90 -3.48 6.16 5.39
C MET A 90 -4.67 6.42 4.45
N ILE A 91 -4.43 6.31 3.13
CA ILE A 91 -5.45 6.49 2.11
C ILE A 91 -6.44 5.32 2.15
N ASP A 92 -5.95 4.09 2.31
CA ASP A 92 -6.77 2.90 2.54
C ASP A 92 -7.72 3.09 3.72
N LYS A 93 -7.20 3.55 4.87
CA LYS A 93 -8.00 3.82 6.07
C LYS A 93 -9.05 4.90 5.82
N GLU A 94 -8.72 5.95 5.07
CA GLU A 94 -9.69 6.98 4.68
C GLU A 94 -10.79 6.41 3.77
N ILE A 95 -10.45 5.59 2.78
CA ILE A 95 -11.41 4.95 1.87
C ILE A 95 -12.33 4.03 2.66
N VAL A 96 -11.78 3.09 3.43
CA VAL A 96 -12.60 2.12 4.17
C VAL A 96 -13.43 2.77 5.28
N SER A 97 -12.99 3.91 5.84
CA SER A 97 -13.79 4.65 6.83
C SER A 97 -15.13 5.15 6.28
N GLN A 98 -15.25 5.32 4.96
CA GLN A 98 -16.46 5.83 4.31
C GLN A 98 -17.40 4.71 3.85
N VAL A 99 -16.89 3.48 3.64
CA VAL A 99 -17.66 2.36 3.08
C VAL A 99 -17.89 1.22 4.07
N SER A 100 -16.90 0.89 4.89
CA SER A 100 -16.94 -0.19 5.88
C SER A 100 -15.97 0.16 7.02
N PRO A 101 -16.40 0.97 8.01
CA PRO A 101 -15.49 1.51 9.04
C PRO A 101 -14.77 0.45 9.87
N LEU A 102 -15.35 -0.75 10.00
CA LEU A 102 -14.77 -1.87 10.71
C LEU A 102 -13.99 -2.82 9.80
N THR A 103 -13.51 -2.36 8.66
CA THR A 103 -12.71 -3.19 7.75
C THR A 103 -11.47 -3.75 8.45
N ALA A 104 -11.20 -5.04 8.26
CA ALA A 104 -9.97 -5.66 8.71
C ALA A 104 -8.88 -5.48 7.65
N SER A 105 -7.75 -4.89 8.02
CA SER A 105 -6.69 -4.52 7.06
C SER A 105 -5.46 -5.40 7.25
N TRP A 106 -5.03 -6.09 6.20
CA TRP A 106 -3.78 -6.84 6.22
C TRP A 106 -2.58 -5.89 6.27
N ALA A 107 -1.60 -6.23 7.11
CA ALA A 107 -0.34 -5.50 7.25
C ALA A 107 0.80 -6.48 7.52
N THR A 108 2.03 -6.10 7.19
CA THR A 108 3.21 -6.92 7.46
C THR A 108 3.35 -7.18 8.97
N ASN A 109 3.81 -8.38 9.36
CA ASN A 109 3.98 -8.72 10.77
C ASN A 109 4.92 -7.75 11.52
N GLY A 110 5.90 -7.15 10.85
CA GLY A 110 6.78 -6.13 11.44
C GLY A 110 6.00 -4.91 11.96
N VAL A 111 4.97 -4.46 11.23
CA VAL A 111 4.13 -3.33 11.64
C VAL A 111 3.28 -3.69 12.85
N VAL A 112 2.64 -4.87 12.83
CA VAL A 112 1.68 -5.27 13.88
C VAL A 112 2.38 -5.82 15.12
N ASN A 113 3.35 -6.71 14.93
CA ASN A 113 3.99 -7.48 16.00
C ASN A 113 5.38 -6.93 16.38
N GLY A 114 6.04 -6.16 15.52
CA GLY A 114 7.44 -5.75 15.69
C GLY A 114 7.66 -4.58 16.66
N LEU A 115 6.62 -3.80 16.96
CA LEU A 115 6.71 -2.60 17.83
C LEU A 115 6.39 -2.87 19.31
N GLY A 116 6.42 -4.14 19.73
CA GLY A 116 6.15 -4.56 21.10
C GLY A 116 4.67 -4.74 21.43
N ARG A 117 4.39 -5.28 22.64
CA ARG A 117 3.05 -5.76 23.04
C ARG A 117 1.98 -4.67 23.07
N LEU A 118 2.33 -3.45 23.48
CA LEU A 118 1.38 -2.35 23.57
C LEU A 118 0.92 -1.90 22.18
N MET A 119 1.86 -1.73 21.25
CA MET A 119 1.56 -1.39 19.85
C MET A 119 0.83 -2.52 19.15
N GLN A 120 1.20 -3.78 19.38
CA GLN A 120 0.44 -4.91 18.87
C GLN A 120 -1.03 -4.85 19.32
N LYS A 121 -1.29 -4.62 20.60
CA LYS A 121 -2.67 -4.48 21.11
C LYS A 121 -3.40 -3.32 20.44
N PHE A 122 -2.73 -2.19 20.24
CA PHE A 122 -3.28 -1.03 19.54
C PHE A 122 -3.65 -1.35 18.09
N TRP A 123 -2.75 -1.98 17.33
CA TRP A 123 -2.99 -2.34 15.93
C TRP A 123 -4.08 -3.39 15.77
N LEU A 124 -4.10 -4.42 16.61
CA LEU A 124 -5.18 -5.40 16.65
C LEU A 124 -6.53 -4.76 17.03
N ALA A 125 -6.53 -3.74 17.89
CA ALA A 125 -7.72 -2.96 18.21
C ALA A 125 -8.13 -1.99 17.08
N ASN A 126 -7.21 -1.63 16.19
CA ASN A 126 -7.48 -0.91 14.95
C ASN A 126 -7.81 -1.86 13.77
N ASN A 127 -8.05 -3.13 14.07
CA ASN A 127 -8.41 -4.20 13.14
C ASN A 127 -7.35 -4.55 12.10
N LEU A 128 -6.06 -4.45 12.45
CA LEU A 128 -4.98 -4.90 11.56
C LEU A 128 -4.74 -6.40 11.71
N ILE A 129 -4.70 -7.11 10.59
CA ILE A 129 -4.35 -8.52 10.48
C ILE A 129 -2.85 -8.61 10.18
N ALA A 130 -2.09 -9.25 11.08
CA ALA A 130 -0.67 -9.50 10.85
C ALA A 130 -0.48 -10.61 9.80
N GLN A 131 0.19 -10.29 8.70
CA GLN A 131 0.68 -11.28 7.73
C GLN A 131 1.90 -11.99 8.31
N ILE A 132 1.72 -13.24 8.75
CA ILE A 132 2.82 -14.09 9.19
C ILE A 132 3.41 -14.83 7.98
N PRO A 133 4.69 -14.59 7.61
CA PRO A 133 5.34 -15.28 6.50
C PRO A 133 5.24 -16.80 6.65
N GLY A 134 4.86 -17.50 5.58
CA GLY A 134 4.71 -18.97 5.58
C GLY A 134 3.52 -19.52 6.39
N ASN A 135 2.76 -18.69 7.12
CA ASN A 135 1.66 -19.14 7.97
C ASN A 135 0.45 -18.20 7.93
N SER A 136 -0.25 -18.18 6.79
CA SER A 136 -1.40 -17.30 6.56
C SER A 136 -2.76 -17.93 6.88
N GLY A 137 -2.82 -19.23 7.22
CA GLY A 137 -4.09 -19.97 7.35
C GLY A 137 -5.06 -19.34 8.36
N ALA A 138 -4.58 -19.06 9.58
CA ALA A 138 -5.42 -18.45 10.63
C ALA A 138 -5.86 -17.01 10.29
N ALA A 139 -5.01 -16.25 9.60
CA ALA A 139 -5.33 -14.90 9.14
C ALA A 139 -6.38 -14.91 8.01
N LYS A 140 -6.30 -15.87 7.08
CA LYS A 140 -7.31 -16.10 6.04
C LYS A 140 -8.65 -16.52 6.66
N GLU A 141 -8.63 -17.46 7.61
CA GLU A 141 -9.82 -17.90 8.33
C GLU A 141 -10.50 -16.74 9.08
N HIS A 142 -9.73 -15.93 9.81
CA HIS A 142 -10.25 -14.72 10.45
C HIS A 142 -10.86 -13.75 9.42
N SER A 143 -10.20 -13.55 8.28
CA SER A 143 -10.68 -12.67 7.22
C SER A 143 -12.03 -13.13 6.66
N VAL A 144 -12.17 -14.43 6.35
CA VAL A 144 -13.44 -15.02 5.90
C VAL A 144 -14.53 -14.83 6.95
N ALA A 145 -14.25 -15.18 8.21
CA ALA A 145 -15.20 -15.02 9.30
C ALA A 145 -15.60 -13.55 9.56
N TRP A 146 -14.68 -12.61 9.31
CA TRP A 146 -14.97 -11.17 9.41
C TRP A 146 -15.83 -10.69 8.25
N ALA A 147 -15.52 -11.13 7.03
CA ALA A 147 -16.25 -10.78 5.84
C ALA A 147 -17.70 -11.30 5.85
N LEU A 148 -17.92 -12.52 6.38
CA LEU A 148 -19.25 -13.12 6.56
C LEU A 148 -20.18 -12.28 7.46
N LYS A 149 -19.63 -11.39 8.31
CA LYS A 149 -20.42 -10.47 9.14
C LYS A 149 -20.87 -9.22 8.39
N GLY A 150 -20.56 -9.10 7.09
CA GLY A 150 -20.84 -7.93 6.28
C GLY A 150 -19.79 -6.83 6.35
N HIS A 151 -18.66 -7.08 7.00
CA HIS A 151 -17.54 -6.15 7.06
C HIS A 151 -16.59 -6.36 5.88
N GLY A 152 -15.92 -5.29 5.45
CA GLY A 152 -14.83 -5.39 4.47
C GLY A 152 -13.58 -6.08 5.04
N VAL A 153 -12.81 -6.71 4.17
CA VAL A 153 -11.43 -7.10 4.41
C VAL A 153 -10.56 -6.42 3.37
N LEU A 154 -9.60 -5.61 3.79
CA LEU A 154 -8.66 -4.94 2.91
C LEU A 154 -7.34 -5.70 2.88
N LEU A 155 -6.87 -6.02 1.67
CA LEU A 155 -5.57 -6.59 1.42
C LEU A 155 -5.06 -6.13 0.07
N HIS A 156 -3.80 -5.74 0.02
CA HIS A 156 -3.19 -5.43 -1.26
C HIS A 156 -2.93 -6.74 -2.03
N PRO A 157 -3.45 -6.87 -3.25
CA PRO A 157 -3.42 -8.12 -4.00
C PRO A 157 -2.04 -8.41 -4.60
N GLU A 158 -1.14 -7.43 -4.64
CA GLU A 158 0.20 -7.54 -5.23
C GLU A 158 1.17 -8.34 -4.34
N GLY A 159 0.84 -8.49 -3.04
CA GLY A 159 1.69 -9.12 -2.04
C GLY A 159 2.93 -8.29 -1.71
N GLY A 160 3.93 -8.34 -2.58
CA GLY A 160 5.14 -7.53 -2.49
C GLY A 160 4.90 -6.12 -3.05
N VAL A 161 5.64 -5.14 -2.54
CA VAL A 161 5.43 -3.74 -2.90
C VAL A 161 6.40 -3.31 -3.99
N GLY A 162 5.88 -2.99 -5.18
CA GLY A 162 6.67 -2.44 -6.29
C GLY A 162 6.79 -0.92 -6.26
N TRP A 163 5.86 -0.22 -5.60
CA TRP A 163 5.74 1.25 -5.60
C TRP A 163 5.71 1.85 -7.01
N HIS A 164 4.82 1.32 -7.84
CA HIS A 164 4.64 1.82 -9.20
C HIS A 164 3.31 2.56 -9.30
N ALA A 165 3.35 3.88 -9.51
CA ALA A 165 2.14 4.69 -9.55
C ALA A 165 1.26 4.45 -10.79
N ASN A 166 1.83 3.93 -11.89
CA ASN A 166 1.15 3.76 -13.17
C ASN A 166 1.00 2.29 -13.62
N VAL A 167 1.49 1.34 -12.82
CA VAL A 167 1.46 -0.09 -13.14
C VAL A 167 0.97 -0.84 -11.92
N VAL A 168 -0.04 -1.70 -12.11
CA VAL A 168 -0.49 -2.64 -11.09
C VAL A 168 0.38 -3.88 -11.19
N ALA A 169 0.98 -4.30 -10.08
CA ALA A 169 1.84 -5.49 -10.07
C ALA A 169 1.01 -6.78 -10.25
N PRO A 170 1.63 -7.92 -10.62
CA PRO A 170 0.93 -9.19 -10.71
C PRO A 170 0.14 -9.51 -9.43
N LEU A 171 -1.11 -9.93 -9.61
CA LEU A 171 -2.04 -10.17 -8.51
C LEU A 171 -1.88 -11.59 -7.96
N LEU A 172 -1.86 -11.71 -6.64
CA LEU A 172 -1.89 -12.96 -5.90
C LEU A 172 -3.33 -13.42 -5.64
N PRO A 173 -3.57 -14.75 -5.52
CA PRO A 173 -4.92 -15.32 -5.49
C PRO A 173 -5.67 -15.12 -4.16
N GLY A 174 -5.02 -14.57 -3.12
CA GLY A 174 -5.55 -14.60 -1.74
C GLY A 174 -6.96 -14.03 -1.57
N ALA A 175 -7.30 -12.94 -2.25
CA ALA A 175 -8.64 -12.36 -2.20
C ALA A 175 -9.70 -13.28 -2.85
N VAL A 176 -9.33 -13.94 -3.96
CA VAL A 176 -10.22 -14.89 -4.66
C VAL A 176 -10.44 -16.14 -3.83
N GLU A 177 -9.38 -16.71 -3.25
CA GLU A 177 -9.47 -17.90 -2.40
C GLU A 177 -10.40 -17.67 -1.19
N MET A 178 -10.18 -16.57 -0.47
CA MET A 178 -11.04 -16.21 0.66
C MET A 178 -12.46 -15.86 0.21
N GLY A 179 -12.61 -15.25 -0.97
CA GLY A 179 -13.90 -14.96 -1.58
C GLY A 179 -14.72 -16.23 -1.86
N LEU A 180 -14.11 -17.24 -2.47
CA LEU A 180 -14.77 -18.50 -2.76
C LEU A 180 -15.20 -19.23 -1.47
N GLU A 181 -14.34 -19.22 -0.45
CA GLU A 181 -14.66 -19.83 0.84
C GLU A 181 -15.80 -19.08 1.56
N ALA A 182 -15.79 -17.74 1.53
CA ALA A 182 -16.88 -16.93 2.07
C ALA A 182 -18.20 -17.19 1.32
N LEU A 183 -18.16 -17.35 0.00
CA LEU A 183 -19.35 -17.64 -0.80
C LEU A 183 -19.97 -18.98 -0.41
N LYS A 184 -19.13 -20.01 -0.31
CA LYS A 184 -19.55 -21.36 0.10
C LYS A 184 -20.22 -21.35 1.47
N ARG A 185 -19.60 -20.71 2.46
CA ARG A 185 -20.12 -20.63 3.84
C ARG A 185 -21.36 -19.75 3.95
N GLY A 186 -21.37 -18.61 3.26
CA GLY A 186 -22.51 -17.70 3.23
C GLY A 186 -23.75 -18.36 2.65
N ARG A 187 -23.60 -19.04 1.49
CA ARG A 187 -24.70 -19.73 0.81
C ARG A 187 -25.23 -20.98 1.50
N ALA A 188 -24.47 -21.54 2.43
CA ALA A 188 -24.98 -22.58 3.31
C ALA A 188 -26.09 -22.07 4.25
N THR A 189 -26.11 -20.76 4.53
CA THR A 189 -27.12 -20.12 5.40
C THR A 189 -28.10 -19.25 4.62
N ASP A 190 -27.65 -18.55 3.58
CA ASP A 190 -28.42 -17.61 2.77
C ASP A 190 -28.13 -17.85 1.28
N PRO A 191 -29.04 -18.47 0.51
CA PRO A 191 -28.85 -18.74 -0.91
C PRO A 191 -28.52 -17.50 -1.75
N ASP A 192 -28.98 -16.32 -1.34
CA ASP A 192 -28.77 -15.05 -2.03
C ASP A 192 -27.47 -14.35 -1.62
N PHE A 193 -26.67 -14.95 -0.72
CA PHE A 193 -25.41 -14.39 -0.25
C PHE A 193 -24.45 -14.12 -1.40
N LYS A 194 -23.83 -12.94 -1.39
CA LYS A 194 -22.93 -12.47 -2.44
C LYS A 194 -21.51 -12.27 -1.94
N VAL A 195 -20.56 -12.43 -2.84
CA VAL A 195 -19.16 -12.09 -2.57
C VAL A 195 -18.67 -11.10 -3.61
N TRP A 196 -17.93 -10.10 -3.15
CA TRP A 196 -17.32 -9.08 -3.98
C TRP A 196 -15.81 -9.06 -3.76
N ILE A 197 -15.07 -8.98 -4.87
CA ILE A 197 -13.68 -8.58 -4.89
C ILE A 197 -13.68 -7.18 -5.50
N ALA A 198 -13.33 -6.18 -4.70
CA ALA A 198 -13.46 -4.78 -5.05
C ALA A 198 -12.06 -4.18 -5.31
N PRO A 199 -11.58 -4.17 -6.56
CA PRO A 199 -10.33 -3.49 -6.89
C PRO A 199 -10.49 -1.99 -6.67
N VAL A 200 -9.50 -1.40 -6.00
CA VAL A 200 -9.40 0.04 -5.80
C VAL A 200 -8.07 0.49 -6.39
N VAL A 201 -8.13 1.50 -7.25
CA VAL A 201 -6.92 2.08 -7.83
C VAL A 201 -6.88 3.55 -7.46
N TRP A 202 -5.79 3.96 -6.83
CA TRP A 202 -5.53 5.35 -6.51
C TRP A 202 -4.10 5.73 -6.88
N LYS A 203 -3.87 7.02 -7.05
CA LYS A 203 -2.57 7.61 -7.36
C LYS A 203 -2.45 9.00 -6.74
N LEU A 204 -1.22 9.43 -6.51
CA LEU A 204 -0.93 10.81 -6.09
C LEU A 204 -0.67 11.69 -7.30
N ALA A 205 -1.15 12.92 -7.24
CA ALA A 205 -0.88 13.95 -8.24
C ALA A 205 -0.53 15.26 -7.54
N PHE A 206 0.48 15.95 -8.06
CA PHE A 206 0.76 17.32 -7.64
C PHE A 206 -0.36 18.24 -8.14
N THR A 207 -0.83 19.12 -7.27
CA THR A 207 -1.91 20.09 -7.57
C THR A 207 -1.39 21.41 -8.14
N GLY A 208 -0.08 21.49 -8.41
CA GLY A 208 0.59 22.65 -8.99
C GLY A 208 1.98 22.28 -9.50
N ASN A 209 2.67 23.27 -10.10
CA ASN A 209 4.02 23.05 -10.60
C ASN A 209 5.01 22.88 -9.42
N VAL A 210 5.64 21.71 -9.37
CA VAL A 210 6.65 21.35 -8.36
C VAL A 210 8.04 21.11 -8.95
N GLU A 211 8.25 21.46 -10.23
CA GLU A 211 9.48 21.16 -10.97
C GLU A 211 10.74 21.68 -10.27
N ALA A 212 10.70 22.89 -9.72
CA ALA A 212 11.83 23.46 -8.97
C ALA A 212 12.16 22.70 -7.69
N ALA A 213 11.15 22.16 -6.99
CA ALA A 213 11.35 21.34 -5.79
C ALA A 213 11.90 19.96 -6.17
N LEU A 214 11.32 19.31 -7.18
CA LEU A 214 11.82 18.04 -7.70
C LEU A 214 13.24 18.17 -8.26
N ALA A 215 13.59 19.27 -8.89
CA ALA A 215 14.95 19.52 -9.39
C ALA A 215 15.98 19.62 -8.25
N LYS A 216 15.60 20.14 -7.08
CA LYS A 216 16.43 20.18 -5.86
C LYS A 216 16.61 18.79 -5.28
N GLU A 217 15.53 18.02 -5.13
CA GLU A 217 15.60 16.63 -4.66
C GLU A 217 16.45 15.76 -5.61
N CYS A 218 16.25 15.91 -6.91
CA CYS A 218 17.05 15.23 -7.93
C CYS A 218 18.53 15.61 -7.82
N ALA A 219 18.86 16.89 -7.58
CA ALA A 219 20.25 17.31 -7.36
C ALA A 219 20.85 16.72 -6.07
N TYR A 220 20.06 16.58 -5.01
CA TYR A 220 20.48 15.90 -3.78
C TYR A 220 20.77 14.42 -4.03
N VAL A 221 19.91 13.73 -4.78
CA VAL A 221 20.07 12.31 -5.14
C VAL A 221 21.31 12.12 -6.03
N GLU A 222 21.45 12.91 -7.09
CA GLU A 222 22.62 12.91 -7.98
C GLU A 222 23.91 13.07 -7.19
N LYS A 223 23.98 14.07 -6.30
CA LYS A 223 25.14 14.30 -5.44
C LYS A 223 25.40 13.13 -4.50
N SER A 224 24.37 12.63 -3.82
CA SER A 224 24.51 11.56 -2.81
C SER A 224 24.95 10.24 -3.44
N LEU A 225 24.46 9.95 -4.64
CA LEU A 225 24.80 8.74 -5.40
C LEU A 225 26.03 8.91 -6.31
N LYS A 226 26.65 10.10 -6.32
CA LYS A 226 27.79 10.45 -7.19
C LYS A 226 27.47 10.18 -8.67
N ILE A 227 26.31 10.62 -9.13
CA ILE A 227 25.87 10.52 -10.52
C ILE A 227 26.06 11.90 -11.15
N GLU A 228 26.84 11.96 -12.23
CA GLU A 228 27.08 13.21 -12.94
C GLU A 228 25.84 13.69 -13.68
N ARG A 229 25.63 15.00 -13.63
CA ARG A 229 24.55 15.69 -14.34
C ARG A 229 25.10 16.35 -15.60
N ARG A 230 24.38 16.23 -16.72
CA ARG A 230 24.63 17.07 -17.90
C ARG A 230 23.85 18.38 -17.79
N ALA A 231 24.48 19.50 -18.10
CA ALA A 231 23.90 20.83 -17.89
C ALA A 231 22.60 21.05 -18.67
N THR A 232 22.46 20.42 -19.84
CA THR A 232 21.34 20.55 -20.77
C THR A 232 20.16 19.63 -20.47
N ASP A 233 20.27 18.71 -19.51
CA ASP A 233 19.22 17.72 -19.26
C ASP A 233 17.98 18.37 -18.62
N THR A 234 16.82 18.07 -19.19
CA THR A 234 15.52 18.33 -18.57
C THR A 234 15.33 17.46 -17.32
N LEU A 235 14.41 17.83 -16.43
CA LEU A 235 14.15 17.04 -15.22
C LEU A 235 13.81 15.56 -15.50
N PRO A 236 12.95 15.21 -16.48
CA PRO A 236 12.70 13.81 -16.84
C PRO A 236 13.96 13.07 -17.29
N GLN A 237 14.82 13.72 -18.09
CA GLN A 237 16.08 13.13 -18.54
C GLN A 237 17.04 12.88 -17.37
N ARG A 238 17.12 13.82 -16.42
CA ARG A 238 17.91 13.65 -15.19
C ARG A 238 17.44 12.48 -14.35
N ILE A 239 16.12 12.37 -14.14
CA ILE A 239 15.52 11.24 -13.41
C ILE A 239 15.83 9.92 -14.14
N HIS A 240 15.63 9.86 -15.45
CA HIS A 240 15.96 8.69 -16.26
C HIS A 240 17.45 8.32 -16.15
N ASN A 241 18.36 9.30 -16.19
CA ASN A 241 19.79 9.08 -16.03
C ASN A 241 20.13 8.50 -14.65
N VAL A 242 19.50 8.99 -13.59
CA VAL A 242 19.66 8.41 -12.24
C VAL A 242 19.27 6.94 -12.22
N TYR A 243 18.08 6.59 -12.72
CA TYR A 243 17.64 5.19 -12.77
C TYR A 243 18.55 4.32 -13.64
N SER A 244 18.95 4.82 -14.81
CA SER A 244 19.83 4.10 -15.73
C SER A 244 21.22 3.85 -15.14
N ALA A 245 21.79 4.85 -14.44
CA ALA A 245 23.08 4.70 -13.76
C ALA A 245 23.03 3.71 -12.60
N LEU A 246 21.91 3.66 -11.87
CA LEU A 246 21.69 2.66 -10.82
C LEU A 246 21.58 1.25 -11.43
N LEU A 247 20.78 1.08 -12.49
CA LEU A 247 20.65 -0.19 -13.18
C LEU A 247 22.00 -0.69 -13.71
N ALA A 248 22.80 0.18 -14.32
CA ALA A 248 24.15 -0.17 -14.79
C ALA A 248 25.08 -0.63 -13.66
N ARG A 249 24.94 -0.07 -12.45
CA ARG A 249 25.70 -0.53 -11.27
C ARG A 249 25.26 -1.92 -10.83
N ASP A 250 23.96 -2.20 -10.85
CA ASP A 250 23.42 -3.52 -10.47
C ASP A 250 23.75 -4.59 -11.50
N GLU A 251 23.72 -4.26 -12.80
CA GLU A 251 24.21 -5.11 -13.89
C GLU A 251 25.69 -5.45 -13.69
N ALA A 252 26.53 -4.43 -13.47
CA ALA A 252 27.97 -4.63 -13.25
C ALA A 252 28.24 -5.47 -12.00
N ALA A 253 27.53 -5.22 -10.89
CA ALA A 253 27.63 -6.02 -9.67
C ALA A 253 27.19 -7.48 -9.89
N SER A 254 26.28 -7.71 -10.84
CA SER A 254 25.82 -9.03 -11.26
C SER A 254 26.70 -9.64 -12.37
N GLY A 255 27.75 -8.96 -12.84
CA GLY A 255 28.59 -9.41 -13.94
C GLY A 255 27.87 -9.47 -15.29
N MET A 256 26.79 -8.72 -15.45
CA MET A 256 26.06 -8.60 -16.71
C MET A 256 26.61 -7.43 -17.54
N PRO A 257 26.80 -7.62 -18.86
CA PRO A 257 27.14 -6.51 -19.74
C PRO A 257 25.96 -5.54 -19.85
N SER A 258 26.24 -4.24 -19.83
CA SER A 258 25.24 -3.21 -20.13
C SER A 258 24.98 -3.20 -21.64
N ASP A 259 23.73 -3.43 -22.04
CA ASP A 259 23.28 -3.22 -23.41
C ASP A 259 22.78 -1.78 -23.58
N GLU A 260 23.64 -0.90 -24.11
CA GLU A 260 23.29 0.51 -24.32
C GLU A 260 22.23 0.73 -25.41
N GLY A 261 21.97 -0.27 -26.27
CA GLY A 261 20.95 -0.20 -27.32
C GLY A 261 19.54 -0.56 -26.82
N ALA A 262 19.45 -1.25 -25.68
CA ALA A 262 18.19 -1.67 -25.08
C ALA A 262 17.56 -0.57 -24.21
N THR A 263 16.24 -0.59 -24.12
CA THR A 263 15.49 0.30 -23.23
C THR A 263 15.74 -0.05 -21.75
N TYR A 264 15.50 0.91 -20.85
CA TYR A 264 15.58 0.67 -19.41
C TYR A 264 14.76 -0.57 -18.96
N ALA A 265 13.55 -0.72 -19.49
CA ALA A 265 12.65 -1.81 -19.12
C ALA A 265 13.19 -3.18 -19.55
N GLU A 266 13.71 -3.30 -20.77
CA GLU A 266 14.31 -4.53 -21.28
C GLU A 266 15.53 -4.93 -20.46
N ARG A 267 16.41 -3.96 -20.16
CA ARG A 267 17.58 -4.17 -19.31
C ARG A 267 17.22 -4.59 -17.89
N GLN A 268 16.26 -3.91 -17.27
CA GLN A 268 15.78 -4.24 -15.93
C GLN A 268 15.20 -5.66 -15.90
N GLN A 269 14.40 -6.02 -16.90
CA GLN A 269 13.80 -7.35 -16.99
C GLN A 269 14.87 -8.44 -17.16
N ALA A 270 15.88 -8.21 -18.01
CA ALA A 270 16.99 -9.13 -18.19
C ALA A 270 17.79 -9.33 -16.88
N LEU A 271 18.08 -8.24 -16.16
CA LEU A 271 18.75 -8.32 -14.86
C LEU A 271 17.95 -9.12 -13.83
N VAL A 272 16.65 -8.83 -13.70
CA VAL A 272 15.77 -9.56 -12.76
C VAL A 272 15.70 -11.05 -13.11
N ALA A 273 15.63 -11.40 -14.40
CA ALA A 273 15.62 -12.79 -14.83
C ALA A 273 16.92 -13.53 -14.49
N GLU A 274 18.07 -12.89 -14.71
CA GLU A 274 19.38 -13.48 -14.39
C GLU A 274 19.60 -13.64 -12.88
N VAL A 275 19.25 -12.63 -12.08
CA VAL A 275 19.31 -12.73 -10.62
C VAL A 275 18.38 -13.83 -10.11
N GLY A 276 17.16 -13.92 -10.69
CA GLY A 276 16.21 -15.00 -10.38
C GLY A 276 16.75 -16.39 -10.70
N ARG A 277 17.41 -16.55 -11.85
CA ARG A 277 18.04 -17.81 -12.26
C ARG A 277 19.12 -18.24 -11.26
N ARG A 278 20.04 -17.33 -10.92
CA ARG A 278 21.13 -17.61 -9.94
C ARG A 278 20.60 -17.96 -8.56
N LEU A 279 19.57 -17.25 -8.11
CA LEU A 279 18.92 -17.55 -6.84
C LEU A 279 18.30 -18.96 -6.85
N GLY A 280 17.65 -19.34 -7.95
CA GLY A 280 17.12 -20.70 -8.15
C GLY A 280 18.20 -21.77 -8.07
N GLU A 281 19.37 -21.54 -8.68
CA GLU A 281 20.53 -22.45 -8.61
C GLU A 281 21.10 -22.57 -7.19
N SER A 282 21.04 -21.52 -6.38
CA SER A 282 21.57 -21.54 -5.01
C SER A 282 20.67 -22.24 -3.98
N ILE A 283 19.39 -22.41 -4.31
CA ILE A 283 18.36 -23.02 -3.44
C ILE A 283 18.05 -24.47 -3.87
N SER A 284 18.52 -24.88 -5.05
CA SER A 284 18.41 -26.26 -5.56
C SER A 284 19.57 -27.13 -5.08
#